data_AF-A0A1I7WUW1-F1
#
_entry.id   AF-A0A1I7WUW1-F1
#
_cell.length_a   1.000
_cell.length_b   1.000
_cell.length_c   1.000
_cell.angle_alpha   90.00
_cell.angle_beta   90.00
_cell.angle_gamma   90.00
#
_symmetry.space_group_name_H-M   'P 1'
#
loop_
_entity.id
_entity.type
_entity.pdbx_description
1 polymer ?
#
loop_
_entity_poly.entity_id
_entity_poly.type
_entity_poly.pdbx_seq_one_letter_code
_entity_poly.pdbx_strand_id
1 'polypeptide(L)'
;MGRASTLSLHKRSQIKALSTTGYTMKQIANIFERSRKAIMNLLHHQEEYGTKKSSEKPSKLNSREKKEILRTASNNTISITEIRRTCGIDASETTLWIMLNNKPNMVRLRIKRNFAGGSVMVWGAFNAIGLVDLTKMKSTDYQDVSGHYLVPYL
;
A
#
# COMPACT_ATOMS: atom_id res chain seq x y z
N MET A 1 1.74 19.89 8.87
CA MET A 1 2.45 20.07 10.17
C MET A 1 1.68 19.37 11.28
N GLY A 2 2.31 18.40 11.91
CA GLY A 2 1.88 17.80 13.18
C GLY A 2 3.14 17.30 13.86
N ARG A 3 3.75 18.13 14.73
CA ARG A 3 5.05 17.82 15.34
C ARG A 3 4.95 16.78 16.47
N ALA A 4 3.77 16.62 17.07
CA ALA A 4 3.55 15.74 18.20
C ALA A 4 2.45 14.71 17.90
N SER A 5 2.61 13.50 18.43
CA SER A 5 1.63 12.43 18.31
C SER A 5 0.26 12.84 18.84
N THR A 6 -0.80 12.36 18.18
CA THR A 6 -2.18 12.54 18.63
C THR A 6 -2.38 11.91 20.01
N LEU A 7 -3.11 12.59 20.89
CA LEU A 7 -3.37 12.08 22.24
C LEU A 7 -4.16 10.77 22.18
N SER A 8 -3.74 9.74 22.93
CA SER A 8 -4.42 8.45 23.00
C SER A 8 -5.78 8.55 23.67
N LEU A 9 -6.72 7.68 23.31
CA LEU A 9 -8.08 7.63 23.89
C LEU A 9 -8.06 7.62 25.43
N HIS A 10 -7.18 6.82 26.03
CA HIS A 10 -7.05 6.73 27.48
C HIS A 10 -6.62 8.06 28.12
N LYS A 11 -5.58 8.72 27.57
CA LYS A 11 -5.13 10.03 28.05
C LYS A 11 -6.21 11.10 27.88
N ARG A 12 -7.02 11.03 26.81
CA ARG A 12 -8.16 11.94 26.62
C ARG A 12 -9.21 11.77 27.72
N SER A 13 -9.55 10.53 28.05
CA SER A 13 -10.53 10.22 29.11
C SER A 13 -10.07 10.73 30.48
N GLN A 14 -8.80 10.52 30.83
CA GLN A 14 -8.23 11.02 32.08
C GLN A 14 -8.23 12.55 32.15
N ILE A 15 -7.87 13.24 31.06
CA ILE A 15 -7.91 14.71 31.01
C ILE A 15 -9.35 15.22 31.19
N LYS A 16 -10.33 14.54 30.62
CA LYS A 16 -11.75 14.87 30.81
C LYS A 16 -12.15 14.74 32.28
N ALA A 17 -11.80 13.64 32.95
CA ALA A 17 -12.08 13.44 34.37
C ALA A 17 -11.41 14.50 35.27
N LEU A 18 -10.16 14.87 34.97
CA LEU A 18 -9.41 15.90 35.70
C LEU A 18 -10.00 17.31 35.51
N SER A 19 -10.53 17.61 34.32
CA SER A 19 -11.20 18.88 34.08
C SER A 19 -12.49 19.02 34.89
N THR A 20 -13.21 17.92 35.14
CA THR A 20 -14.43 17.91 35.95
C THR A 20 -14.15 18.06 37.44
N THR A 21 -12.98 17.61 37.91
CA THR A 21 -12.56 17.67 39.32
C THR A 21 -11.96 19.02 39.74
N GLY A 22 -11.94 20.01 38.85
CA GLY A 22 -11.53 21.38 39.16
C GLY A 22 -10.04 21.67 39.01
N TYR A 23 -9.26 20.76 38.39
CA TYR A 23 -7.84 21.02 38.11
C TYR A 23 -7.69 22.14 37.07
N THR A 24 -6.68 22.99 37.27
CA THR A 24 -6.38 24.06 36.31
C THR A 24 -5.73 23.49 35.05
N MET A 25 -5.98 24.13 33.90
CA MET A 25 -5.38 23.72 32.61
C MET A 25 -3.85 23.69 32.63
N LYS A 26 -3.21 24.50 33.49
CA LYS A 26 -1.76 24.49 33.69
C LYS A 26 -1.29 23.23 34.43
N GLN A 27 -2.01 22.81 35.47
CA GLN A 27 -1.71 21.57 36.20
C GLN A 27 -1.88 20.35 35.30
N ILE A 28 -2.97 20.27 34.54
CA ILE A 28 -3.21 19.19 33.59
C ILE A 28 -2.13 19.16 32.50
N ALA A 29 -1.73 20.33 31.98
CA ALA A 29 -0.62 20.45 31.01
C ALA A 29 0.69 19.86 31.53
N ASN A 30 1.03 20.15 32.78
CA ASN A 30 2.24 19.65 33.41
C ASN A 30 2.18 18.13 33.65
N ILE A 31 1.04 17.60 34.10
CA ILE A 31 0.85 16.15 34.35
C ILE A 31 0.99 15.33 33.05
N PHE A 32 0.42 15.84 31.94
CA PHE A 32 0.43 15.13 30.66
C PHE A 32 1.59 15.51 29.74
N GLU A 33 2.49 16.40 30.19
CA GLU A 33 3.59 16.99 29.41
C GLU A 33 3.11 17.52 28.05
N ARG A 34 1.96 18.20 28.04
CA ARG A 34 1.34 18.70 26.82
C ARG A 34 1.08 20.19 26.90
N SER A 35 1.08 20.82 25.73
CA SER A 35 0.79 22.26 25.67
C SER A 35 -0.64 22.54 26.17
N ARG A 36 -0.80 23.65 26.90
CA ARG A 36 -2.13 24.15 27.32
C ARG A 36 -3.10 24.24 26.14
N LYS A 37 -2.60 24.63 24.96
CA LYS A 37 -3.38 24.72 23.73
C LYS A 37 -3.88 23.35 23.25
N ALA A 38 -3.09 22.29 23.39
CA ALA A 38 -3.53 20.94 23.03
C ALA A 38 -4.66 20.43 23.94
N ILE A 39 -4.57 20.68 25.24
CA ILE A 39 -5.63 20.33 26.20
C ILE A 39 -6.89 21.16 25.94
N MET A 40 -6.74 22.46 25.71
CA MET A 40 -7.86 23.34 25.40
C MET A 40 -8.57 22.91 24.11
N ASN A 41 -7.82 22.62 23.04
CA ASN A 41 -8.40 22.11 21.80
C ASN A 41 -9.09 20.75 21.98
N LEU A 42 -8.57 19.88 22.86
CA LEU A 42 -9.21 18.60 23.20
C LEU A 42 -10.56 18.81 23.89
N LEU A 43 -10.63 19.69 24.90
CA LEU A 43 -11.86 19.95 25.65
C LEU A 43 -12.93 20.65 24.80
N HIS A 44 -12.53 21.53 23.88
CA HIS A 44 -13.45 22.19 22.96
C HIS A 44 -14.00 21.25 21.88
N HIS A 45 -13.20 20.30 21.39
CA HIS A 45 -13.58 19.46 20.26
C HIS A 45 -13.97 18.02 20.64
N GLN A 46 -13.83 17.60 21.90
CA GLN A 46 -14.22 16.29 22.46
C GLN A 46 -14.21 15.13 21.45
N GLU A 47 -15.37 14.79 20.88
CA GLU A 47 -15.59 13.68 19.95
C GLU A 47 -14.99 13.92 18.55
N GLU A 48 -14.90 15.18 18.12
CA GLU A 48 -14.28 15.58 16.85
C GLU A 48 -12.75 15.68 16.93
N TYR A 49 -12.16 15.54 18.12
CA TYR A 49 -10.72 15.71 18.29
C TYR A 49 -9.96 14.56 17.59
N GLY A 50 -9.19 14.92 16.55
CA GLY A 50 -8.38 13.97 15.79
C GLY A 50 -9.17 13.06 14.84
N THR A 51 -10.48 13.28 14.66
CA THR A 51 -11.28 12.57 13.63
C THR A 51 -11.20 13.25 12.26
N LYS A 52 -10.77 14.51 12.22
CA LYS A 52 -10.57 15.27 10.99
C LYS A 52 -9.45 14.64 10.17
N LYS A 53 -9.83 13.95 9.09
CA LYS A 53 -8.90 13.45 8.08
C LYS A 53 -8.30 14.66 7.36
N SER A 54 -6.99 14.62 7.12
CA SER A 54 -6.37 15.56 6.19
C SER A 54 -6.95 15.34 4.80
N SER A 55 -7.09 16.42 4.02
CA SER A 55 -7.31 16.28 2.59
C SER A 55 -6.22 15.38 2.02
N GLU A 56 -6.62 14.29 1.36
CA GLU A 56 -5.68 13.44 0.68
C GLU A 56 -4.94 14.21 -0.42
N LYS A 57 -3.72 13.78 -0.72
CA LYS A 57 -2.97 14.33 -1.85
C LYS A 57 -3.78 14.09 -3.13
N PRO A 58 -4.02 15.11 -3.96
CA PRO A 58 -4.76 14.93 -5.20
C PRO A 58 -4.07 13.88 -6.06
N SER A 59 -4.84 12.94 -6.62
CA SER A 59 -4.26 11.92 -7.50
C SER A 59 -3.81 12.55 -8.81
N LYS A 60 -2.67 12.09 -9.36
CA LYS A 60 -2.14 12.55 -10.65
C LYS A 60 -3.16 12.39 -11.80
N LEU A 61 -4.07 11.43 -11.72
CA LEU A 61 -5.15 11.21 -12.69
C LEU A 61 -6.43 11.97 -12.32
N ASN A 62 -6.99 12.67 -13.28
CA ASN A 62 -8.31 13.30 -13.17
C ASN A 62 -9.44 12.26 -13.22
N SER A 63 -10.61 12.59 -12.66
CA SER A 63 -11.82 11.76 -12.70
C SER A 63 -12.24 11.36 -14.12
N ARG A 64 -12.07 12.26 -15.10
CA ARG A 64 -12.39 11.99 -16.52
C ARG A 64 -11.41 11.00 -17.13
N GLU A 65 -10.12 11.20 -16.92
CA GLU A 65 -9.07 10.29 -17.39
C GLU A 65 -9.27 8.88 -16.82
N LYS A 66 -9.56 8.77 -15.52
CA LYS A 66 -9.86 7.49 -14.87
C LYS A 66 -11.04 6.77 -15.54
N LYS A 67 -12.11 7.51 -15.92
CA LYS A 67 -13.27 6.93 -16.60
C LYS A 67 -12.93 6.46 -18.02
N GLU A 68 -12.16 7.25 -18.77
CA GLU A 68 -11.74 6.87 -20.12
C GLU A 68 -10.82 5.64 -20.11
N ILE A 69 -9.82 5.59 -19.23
CA ILE A 69 -8.98 4.40 -19.05
C ILE A 69 -9.82 3.16 -18.78
N LEU A 70 -10.79 3.25 -17.87
CA LEU A 70 -11.66 2.13 -17.51
C LEU A 70 -12.53 1.67 -18.69
N ARG A 71 -13.09 2.63 -19.46
CA ARG A 71 -13.89 2.32 -20.66
C ARG A 71 -13.04 1.62 -21.72
N THR A 72 -11.90 2.21 -22.06
CA THR A 72 -10.98 1.67 -23.06
C THR A 72 -10.51 0.27 -22.67
N ALA A 73 -10.12 0.07 -21.42
CA ALA A 73 -9.63 -1.22 -20.94
C ALA A 73 -10.74 -2.27 -20.76
N SER A 74 -11.99 -1.87 -20.56
CA SER A 74 -13.14 -2.80 -20.50
C SER A 74 -13.55 -3.28 -21.89
N ASN A 75 -13.53 -2.38 -22.88
CA ASN A 75 -14.01 -2.66 -24.22
C ASN A 75 -12.97 -3.38 -25.09
N ASN A 76 -11.68 -3.19 -24.80
CA ASN A 76 -10.57 -3.67 -25.62
C ASN A 76 -9.63 -4.60 -24.83
N THR A 77 -9.02 -5.58 -25.50
CA THR A 77 -7.94 -6.43 -24.96
C THR A 77 -6.57 -5.91 -25.38
N ILE A 78 -6.23 -4.70 -24.94
CA ILE A 78 -4.99 -4.02 -25.27
C ILE A 78 -4.08 -3.88 -24.04
N SER A 79 -2.78 -3.71 -24.28
CA SER A 79 -1.78 -3.57 -23.22
C SER A 79 -1.90 -2.23 -22.47
N ILE A 80 -1.33 -2.16 -21.26
CA ILE A 80 -1.34 -0.93 -20.44
C ILE A 80 -0.65 0.24 -21.16
N THR A 81 0.41 -0.06 -21.91
CA THR A 81 1.15 0.92 -22.71
C THR A 81 0.30 1.46 -23.87
N GLU A 82 -0.47 0.61 -24.53
CA GLU A 82 -1.43 1.03 -25.56
C GLU A 82 -2.57 1.84 -24.97
N ILE A 83 -3.13 1.45 -23.82
CA ILE A 83 -4.16 2.23 -23.13
C ILE A 83 -3.65 3.65 -22.81
N ARG A 84 -2.40 3.75 -22.33
CA ARG A 84 -1.76 5.04 -22.06
C ARG A 84 -1.66 5.90 -23.33
N ARG A 85 -1.28 5.30 -24.46
CA ARG A 85 -1.18 6.00 -25.76
C ARG A 85 -2.54 6.46 -26.25
N THR A 86 -3.54 5.59 -26.23
CA THR A 86 -4.90 5.88 -26.70
C THR A 86 -5.57 6.98 -25.88
N CYS A 87 -5.38 6.95 -24.56
CA CYS A 87 -5.97 7.97 -23.68
C CYS A 87 -5.11 9.25 -23.58
N GLY A 88 -3.89 9.28 -24.14
CA GLY A 88 -3.00 10.44 -24.12
C GLY A 88 -2.56 10.89 -22.72
N ILE A 89 -2.26 9.95 -21.82
CA ILE A 89 -2.07 10.25 -20.39
C ILE A 89 -0.60 10.31 -19.98
N ASP A 90 -0.23 11.40 -19.28
CA ASP A 90 1.06 11.59 -18.62
C ASP A 90 1.12 10.94 -17.22
N ALA A 91 0.79 9.65 -17.13
CA ALA A 91 0.88 8.88 -15.89
C ALA A 91 1.75 7.64 -16.09
N SER A 92 2.36 7.18 -15.00
CA SER A 92 3.19 5.97 -15.03
C SER A 92 2.33 4.73 -15.32
N GLU A 93 2.93 3.74 -15.99
CA GLU A 93 2.31 2.44 -16.22
C GLU A 93 1.90 1.77 -14.91
N THR A 94 2.71 1.93 -13.86
CA THR A 94 2.42 1.43 -12.52
C THR A 94 1.17 2.06 -11.92
N THR A 95 0.95 3.36 -12.13
CA THR A 95 -0.26 4.05 -11.68
C THR A 95 -1.50 3.48 -12.37
N LEU A 96 -1.43 3.22 -13.68
CA LEU A 96 -2.51 2.59 -14.45
C LEU A 96 -2.75 1.16 -13.97
N TRP A 97 -1.70 0.38 -13.74
CA TRP A 97 -1.79 -0.99 -13.22
C TRP A 97 -2.46 -1.06 -11.85
N ILE A 98 -2.03 -0.21 -10.89
CA ILE A 98 -2.64 -0.12 -9.56
C ILE A 98 -4.12 0.27 -9.69
N MET A 99 -4.44 1.24 -10.56
CA MET A 99 -5.81 1.69 -10.76
C MET A 99 -6.72 0.57 -11.30
N LEU A 100 -6.24 -0.20 -12.28
CA LEU A 100 -6.99 -1.30 -12.89
C LEU A 100 -7.15 -2.49 -11.94
N ASN A 101 -6.11 -2.84 -11.19
CA ASN A 101 -6.16 -3.95 -10.23
C ASN A 101 -7.05 -3.69 -9.01
N ASN A 102 -7.19 -2.43 -8.60
CA ASN A 102 -8.08 -2.04 -7.51
C ASN A 102 -9.58 -2.14 -7.89
N LYS A 103 -9.92 -2.55 -9.12
CA LYS A 103 -11.31 -2.70 -9.59
C LYS A 103 -11.68 -4.18 -9.77
N PRO A 104 -12.45 -4.78 -8.85
CA PRO A 104 -12.77 -6.21 -8.88
C PRO A 104 -13.67 -6.63 -10.06
N ASN A 105 -14.38 -5.70 -10.69
CA ASN A 105 -15.33 -6.00 -11.78
C ASN A 105 -14.67 -6.15 -13.17
N MET A 106 -13.34 -6.02 -13.27
CA MET A 106 -12.63 -6.11 -14.55
C MET A 106 -12.06 -7.52 -14.79
N VAL A 107 -12.95 -8.51 -14.89
CA VAL A 107 -12.62 -9.93 -15.13
C VAL A 107 -11.78 -10.12 -16.41
N ARG A 108 -11.98 -9.25 -17.40
CA ARG A 108 -11.31 -9.30 -18.72
C ARG A 108 -9.85 -8.84 -18.69
N LEU A 109 -9.44 -8.10 -17.66
CA LEU A 109 -8.08 -7.58 -17.49
C LEU A 109 -7.25 -8.47 -16.55
N ARG A 110 -7.31 -9.79 -16.72
CA ARG A 110 -6.35 -10.66 -16.03
C ARG A 110 -4.98 -10.43 -16.69
N ILE A 111 -4.33 -9.33 -16.30
CA ILE A 111 -3.08 -8.83 -16.85
C ILE A 111 -2.04 -9.93 -16.64
N LYS A 112 -1.72 -10.66 -17.71
CA LYS A 112 -0.48 -11.42 -17.76
C LYS A 112 0.62 -10.38 -17.70
N ARG A 113 1.39 -10.35 -16.60
CA ARG A 113 2.67 -9.67 -16.60
C ARG A 113 3.44 -10.32 -17.75
N ASN A 114 3.84 -9.53 -18.74
CA ASN A 114 4.79 -10.02 -19.72
C ASN A 114 6.07 -10.34 -18.94
N PHE A 115 6.26 -11.59 -18.54
CA PHE A 115 7.55 -12.15 -18.15
C PHE A 115 8.48 -12.21 -19.38
N ALA A 116 8.38 -11.23 -20.27
CA ALA A 116 9.22 -11.04 -21.45
C ALA A 116 10.61 -10.47 -21.07
N GLY A 117 10.90 -10.38 -19.77
CA GLY A 117 12.26 -10.43 -19.25
C GLY A 117 12.40 -11.76 -18.53
N GLY A 118 13.15 -12.69 -19.12
CA GLY A 118 13.40 -14.01 -18.54
C GLY A 118 13.74 -13.87 -17.06
N SER A 119 12.87 -14.42 -16.22
CA SER A 119 13.10 -14.48 -14.79
C SER A 119 14.28 -15.42 -14.60
N VAL A 120 15.50 -14.88 -14.47
CA VAL A 120 16.64 -15.61 -13.91
C VAL A 120 16.24 -15.93 -12.47
N MET A 121 15.66 -17.11 -12.29
CA MET A 121 15.20 -17.59 -11.00
C MET A 121 16.44 -18.10 -10.27
N VAL A 122 17.01 -17.29 -9.38
CA VAL A 122 18.07 -17.76 -8.47
C VAL A 122 17.36 -18.44 -7.31
N TRP A 123 17.43 -19.76 -7.25
CA TRP A 123 17.03 -20.55 -6.08
C TRP A 123 18.27 -21.20 -5.48
N GLY A 124 18.44 -21.08 -4.16
CA GLY A 124 19.41 -21.89 -3.43
C GLY A 124 18.82 -23.27 -3.16
N ALA A 125 19.50 -24.34 -3.59
CA ALA A 125 19.11 -25.70 -3.23
C ALA A 125 19.63 -26.01 -1.83
N PHE A 126 18.73 -26.39 -0.91
CA PHE A 126 19.13 -27.03 0.34
C PHE A 126 19.20 -28.54 0.10
N ASN A 127 20.41 -29.10 0.07
CA ASN A 127 20.62 -30.55 0.05
C ASN A 127 21.08 -31.01 1.45
N ALA A 128 20.57 -32.15 1.92
CA ALA A 128 20.88 -32.72 3.22
C ALA A 128 22.32 -33.24 3.36
N ILE A 129 23.12 -33.24 2.28
CA ILE A 129 24.46 -33.85 2.24
C ILE A 129 25.59 -32.81 1.98
N GLY A 130 25.28 -31.52 1.82
CA GLY A 130 26.31 -30.47 1.75
C GLY A 130 25.94 -29.27 0.88
N LEU A 131 26.68 -28.18 1.08
CA LEU A 131 26.48 -26.87 0.45
C LEU A 131 27.03 -26.89 -0.99
N VAL A 132 26.15 -26.68 -1.98
CA VAL A 132 26.51 -26.60 -3.40
C VAL A 132 26.46 -25.13 -3.86
N ASP A 133 27.43 -24.74 -4.70
CA ASP A 133 27.53 -23.39 -5.24
C ASP A 133 26.31 -22.97 -6.08
N LEU A 134 25.87 -21.72 -5.87
CA LEU A 134 24.76 -21.09 -6.57
C LEU A 134 25.10 -20.93 -8.07
N THR A 135 24.61 -21.84 -8.89
CA THR A 135 24.74 -21.75 -10.35
C THR A 135 23.53 -21.04 -10.96
N LYS A 136 23.79 -20.10 -11.89
CA LYS A 136 22.73 -19.43 -12.67
C LYS A 136 22.28 -20.36 -13.80
N MET A 137 21.12 -20.99 -13.66
CA MET A 137 20.54 -21.88 -14.68
C MET A 137 19.42 -21.18 -15.47
N LYS A 138 19.25 -21.55 -16.75
CA LYS A 138 18.08 -21.15 -17.56
C LYS A 138 16.89 -22.06 -17.21
N SER A 139 15.68 -21.55 -17.40
CA SER A 139 14.44 -22.24 -17.01
C SER A 139 14.23 -23.59 -17.69
N THR A 140 14.74 -23.77 -18.91
CA THR A 140 14.66 -25.05 -19.66
C THR A 140 15.52 -26.12 -19.01
N ASP A 141 16.73 -25.73 -18.62
CA ASP A 141 17.73 -26.62 -18.04
C ASP A 141 17.29 -27.04 -16.62
N TYR A 142 16.59 -26.16 -15.90
CA TYR A 142 15.99 -26.50 -14.60
C TYR A 142 14.87 -27.54 -14.71
N GLN A 143 13.98 -27.43 -15.70
CA GLN A 143 12.90 -28.41 -15.88
C GLN A 143 13.43 -29.80 -16.22
N ASP A 144 14.49 -29.85 -17.02
CA ASP A 144 15.18 -31.08 -17.40
C ASP A 144 15.86 -31.75 -16.18
N VAL A 145 16.66 -30.99 -15.43
CA VAL A 145 17.31 -31.46 -14.19
C VAL A 145 16.27 -31.87 -13.14
N SER A 146 15.21 -31.07 -12.95
CA SER A 146 14.12 -31.44 -12.03
C SER A 146 13.41 -32.73 -12.46
N GLY A 147 13.22 -32.95 -13.76
CA GLY A 147 12.63 -34.20 -14.28
C GLY A 147 13.50 -35.43 -14.01
N HIS A 148 14.82 -35.28 -14.07
CA HIS A 148 15.78 -36.37 -13.88
C HIS A 148 16.07 -36.71 -12.40
N TYR A 149 15.94 -35.75 -11.48
CA TYR A 149 16.37 -35.92 -10.08
C TYR A 149 15.26 -35.94 -9.02
N LEU A 150 14.01 -35.57 -9.34
CA LEU A 150 12.91 -35.50 -8.34
C LEU A 150 11.93 -36.69 -8.34
N VAL A 151 12.16 -37.75 -9.11
CA VAL A 151 11.35 -38.99 -9.03
C VAL A 151 12.28 -40.20 -9.12
N PRO A 152 12.46 -40.96 -8.02
CA PRO A 152 11.48 -41.99 -7.68
C PRO A 152 11.25 -42.16 -6.16
N TYR A 153 10.04 -41.82 -5.70
CA TYR A 153 9.40 -42.51 -4.58
C TYR A 153 7.91 -42.64 -4.91
N LEU A 154 7.58 -43.63 -5.74
CA LEU A 154 6.31 -44.35 -5.69
C LEU A 154 6.64 -45.77 -5.23
#